data_AF-A0A3D4KBW6-F1
#
_entry.id   AF-A0A3D4KBW6-F1
#
_cell.length_a   1.000
_cell.length_b   1.000
_cell.length_c   1.000
_cell.angle_alpha   90.00
_cell.angle_beta   90.00
_cell.angle_gamma   90.00
#
_symmetry.space_group_name_H-M   'P 1'
#
loop_
_entity.id
_entity.type
_entity.pdbx_description
1 polymer ?
#
loop_
_entity_poly.entity_id
_entity_poly.type
_entity_poly.pdbx_seq_one_letter_code
_entity_poly.pdbx_strand_id
1 'polypeptide(L)'
;MSNYLENICNFIHQVQKERGSASLYLRSNGKEFSNELEDQFTIVDKSIKFLESLPKKQSSKIEPFLTSVQYLPAKRKYIIAKMVEPTEALAFYTREIISPAIEIVQELSVFDPANNPTKVSAFINFLHWKERVGLERAIGTQLVDMDWSNTASFKNRLEYIISEQQAYERMFLALADERIQTAIRNLQNNNNIFRKVEEINQNMLKNKVPSDVKSITAKEWFNLFTAKMDLLYEVERSIEENLTSSEPLKSQEPKPQKLENQTSLEGLVRAYLDKIKLVPLFKGLDSENLQDILKYARVVEHSKGAMIFMQGEQASRFYIILEGWVKLFKGNADGEESILQVLSVGESLLETVIFSNTPFTVNAQAVDNIKLLSIPATIIREKLQSNKDLAINMLSTVANRSQSLISQFEQLTLKNTTQRVGWFLLKLFLEKGGVNTNLKLPYDKALIAGYLGMQPETFSRTLQALKEHGIDVDRNLINLPDIFALCNYCDAELSSKCNKAGTDACPNPDCLN
;
A
#
# COMPACT_ATOMS: atom_id res chain seq x y z
N MET A 1 -30.23 -9.92 13.49
CA MET A 1 -28.94 -9.55 12.88
C MET A 1 -27.74 -10.09 13.66
N SER A 2 -27.75 -10.11 15.00
CA SER A 2 -26.67 -10.62 15.89
C SER A 2 -25.98 -11.92 15.43
N ASN A 3 -26.72 -12.93 14.96
CA ASN A 3 -26.14 -14.25 14.68
C ASN A 3 -25.25 -14.26 13.42
N TYR A 4 -25.52 -13.44 12.41
CA TYR A 4 -24.73 -13.44 11.17
C TYR A 4 -23.34 -12.83 11.35
N LEU A 5 -23.26 -11.75 12.14
CA LEU A 5 -22.01 -11.06 12.44
C LEU A 5 -21.07 -11.96 13.23
N GLU A 6 -21.58 -12.61 14.28
CA GLU A 6 -20.84 -13.58 15.07
C GLU A 6 -20.34 -14.74 14.20
N ASN A 7 -21.19 -15.27 13.30
CA ASN A 7 -20.83 -16.38 12.43
C ASN A 7 -19.69 -16.02 11.45
N ILE A 8 -19.73 -14.85 10.82
CA ILE A 8 -18.65 -14.44 9.89
C ILE A 8 -17.37 -14.07 10.65
N CYS A 9 -17.45 -13.48 11.85
CA CYS A 9 -16.27 -13.18 12.67
C CYS A 9 -15.60 -14.46 13.20
N ASN A 10 -16.39 -15.45 13.63
CA ASN A 10 -15.89 -16.78 13.93
C ASN A 10 -15.23 -17.43 12.71
N PHE A 11 -15.85 -17.37 11.52
CA PHE A 11 -15.23 -17.87 10.30
C PHE A 11 -13.88 -17.17 10.01
N ILE A 12 -13.81 -15.84 10.13
CA ILE A 12 -12.56 -15.08 9.96
C ILE A 12 -11.48 -15.59 10.91
N HIS A 13 -11.81 -15.75 12.20
CA HIS A 13 -10.87 -16.25 13.19
C HIS A 13 -10.37 -17.68 12.85
N GLN A 14 -11.26 -18.59 12.46
CA GLN A 14 -10.87 -19.96 12.11
C GLN A 14 -10.03 -20.02 10.83
N VAL A 15 -10.36 -19.22 9.80
CA VAL A 15 -9.56 -19.16 8.57
C VAL A 15 -8.21 -18.49 8.81
N GLN A 16 -8.12 -17.51 9.71
CA GLN A 16 -6.84 -16.95 10.11
C GLN A 16 -5.94 -18.03 10.70
N LYS A 17 -6.46 -18.91 11.58
CA LYS A 17 -5.73 -20.07 12.12
C LYS A 17 -5.32 -21.05 11.01
N GLU A 18 -6.23 -21.38 10.09
CA GLU A 18 -5.93 -22.24 8.94
C GLU A 18 -4.77 -21.69 8.08
N ARG A 19 -4.82 -20.39 7.73
CA ARG A 19 -3.74 -19.69 7.01
C ARG A 19 -2.39 -19.83 7.70
N GLY A 20 -2.40 -19.68 9.02
CA GLY A 20 -1.18 -19.79 9.82
C GLY A 20 -0.61 -21.20 9.83
N SER A 21 -1.46 -22.22 10.04
CA SER A 21 -1.06 -23.63 9.98
C SER A 21 -0.55 -24.02 8.59
N ALA A 22 -1.21 -23.53 7.53
CA ALA A 22 -0.77 -23.75 6.15
C ALA A 22 0.62 -23.15 5.86
N SER A 23 0.92 -21.96 6.41
CA SER A 23 2.25 -21.34 6.30
C SER A 23 3.35 -22.23 6.91
N LEU A 24 3.10 -22.78 8.11
CA LEU A 24 4.03 -23.71 8.76
C LEU A 24 4.17 -25.04 8.03
N TYR A 25 3.05 -25.62 7.59
CA TYR A 25 3.04 -26.85 6.83
C TYR A 25 3.88 -26.72 5.54
N LEU A 26 3.65 -25.66 4.75
CA LEU A 26 4.39 -25.43 3.52
C LEU A 26 5.87 -25.12 3.80
N ARG A 27 6.18 -24.30 4.81
CA ARG A 27 7.58 -24.05 5.23
C ARG A 27 8.31 -25.34 5.59
N SER A 28 7.68 -26.20 6.36
CA SER A 28 8.28 -27.46 6.80
C SER A 28 8.33 -28.53 5.70
N ASN A 29 7.89 -28.20 4.48
CA ASN A 29 7.71 -29.14 3.36
C ASN A 29 6.79 -30.32 3.74
N GLY A 30 5.80 -30.04 4.58
CA GLY A 30 4.81 -30.99 5.09
C GLY A 30 5.28 -31.87 6.25
N LYS A 31 6.43 -31.59 6.87
CA LYS A 31 6.96 -32.36 8.00
C LYS A 31 6.31 -32.01 9.33
N GLU A 32 5.81 -30.78 9.48
CA GLU A 32 5.17 -30.28 10.68
C GLU A 32 3.74 -29.82 10.38
N PHE A 33 2.87 -29.83 11.40
CA PHE A 33 1.51 -29.27 11.35
C PHE A 33 0.52 -29.95 10.38
N SER A 34 0.82 -31.15 9.86
CA SER A 34 -0.12 -31.86 8.95
C SER A 34 -1.45 -32.17 9.64
N ASN A 35 -1.41 -32.78 10.82
CA ASN A 35 -2.62 -33.13 11.57
C ASN A 35 -3.36 -31.89 12.03
N GLU A 36 -2.65 -30.90 12.58
CA GLU A 36 -3.22 -29.64 13.04
C GLU A 36 -3.87 -28.85 11.89
N LEU A 37 -3.31 -28.91 10.68
CA LEU A 37 -3.89 -28.29 9.48
C LEU A 37 -5.17 -29.01 9.04
N GLU A 38 -5.18 -30.34 9.02
CA GLU A 38 -6.38 -31.13 8.68
C GLU A 38 -7.50 -30.97 9.71
N ASP A 39 -7.17 -30.94 11.00
CA ASP A 39 -8.10 -30.64 12.07
C ASP A 39 -8.70 -29.24 11.89
N GLN A 40 -7.87 -28.26 11.53
CA GLN A 40 -8.32 -26.90 11.27
C GLN A 40 -9.23 -26.80 10.04
N PHE A 41 -9.00 -27.61 8.99
CA PHE A 41 -9.93 -27.69 7.85
C PHE A 41 -11.33 -28.09 8.30
N THR A 42 -11.42 -29.09 9.19
CA THR A 42 -12.70 -29.56 9.74
C THR A 42 -13.39 -28.46 10.56
N ILE A 43 -12.63 -27.67 11.32
CA ILE A 43 -13.17 -26.55 12.10
C ILE A 43 -13.68 -25.44 11.17
N VAL A 44 -12.92 -25.09 10.13
CA VAL A 44 -13.34 -24.09 9.15
C VAL A 44 -14.56 -24.56 8.38
N ASP A 45 -14.63 -25.83 7.97
CA ASP A 45 -15.80 -26.38 7.26
C ASP A 45 -17.08 -26.33 8.10
N LYS A 46 -16.97 -26.50 9.43
CA LYS A 46 -18.11 -26.27 10.33
C LYS A 46 -18.53 -24.81 10.33
N SER A 47 -17.59 -23.86 10.35
CA SER A 47 -17.91 -22.43 10.32
C SER A 47 -18.51 -21.97 8.98
N ILE A 48 -18.09 -22.55 7.84
CA ILE A 48 -18.61 -22.23 6.50
C ILE A 48 -20.12 -22.46 6.41
N LYS A 49 -20.65 -23.51 7.05
CA LYS A 49 -22.08 -23.84 7.03
C LYS A 49 -22.96 -22.69 7.52
N PHE A 50 -22.45 -21.87 8.43
CA PHE A 50 -23.19 -20.72 8.95
C PHE A 50 -23.16 -19.51 8.02
N LEU A 51 -22.23 -19.45 7.05
CA LEU A 51 -22.14 -18.34 6.09
C LEU A 51 -23.28 -18.34 5.06
N GLU A 52 -23.92 -19.49 4.81
CA GLU A 52 -25.10 -19.55 3.92
C GLU A 52 -26.25 -18.67 4.40
N SER A 53 -26.27 -18.39 5.70
CA SER A 53 -27.29 -17.59 6.36
C SER A 53 -27.06 -16.07 6.21
N LEU A 54 -25.92 -15.66 5.66
CA LEU A 54 -25.61 -14.24 5.43
C LEU A 54 -26.68 -13.55 4.57
N PRO A 55 -27.04 -12.29 4.89
CA PRO A 55 -28.11 -11.58 4.21
C PRO A 55 -27.64 -11.02 2.86
N LYS A 56 -27.54 -11.90 1.86
CA LYS A 56 -27.15 -11.65 0.46
C LYS A 56 -27.61 -10.32 -0.15
N LYS A 57 -28.85 -9.90 0.13
CA LYS A 57 -29.42 -8.63 -0.38
C LYS A 57 -28.81 -7.36 0.22
N GLN A 58 -28.12 -7.45 1.36
CA GLN A 58 -27.56 -6.30 2.08
C GLN A 58 -26.14 -5.92 1.62
N SER A 59 -25.46 -6.80 0.88
CA SER A 59 -24.13 -6.52 0.34
C SER A 59 -23.93 -7.29 -0.96
N SER A 60 -23.58 -6.57 -2.04
CA SER A 60 -23.23 -7.17 -3.33
C SER A 60 -21.95 -8.00 -3.30
N LYS A 61 -21.21 -7.98 -2.17
CA LYS A 61 -19.96 -8.72 -1.98
C LYS A 61 -20.17 -10.13 -1.44
N ILE A 62 -21.35 -10.43 -0.85
CA ILE A 62 -21.62 -11.71 -0.21
C ILE A 62 -21.57 -12.85 -1.23
N GLU A 63 -22.23 -12.75 -2.37
CA GLU A 63 -22.21 -13.81 -3.39
C GLU A 63 -20.80 -14.07 -3.93
N PRO A 64 -20.03 -13.08 -4.41
CA PRO A 64 -18.64 -13.29 -4.82
C PRO A 64 -17.79 -13.95 -3.72
N PHE A 65 -17.94 -13.51 -2.47
CA PHE A 65 -17.23 -14.08 -1.33
C PHE A 65 -17.60 -15.55 -1.10
N LEU A 66 -18.88 -15.90 -1.10
CA LEU A 66 -19.33 -17.29 -0.94
C LEU A 66 -18.80 -18.17 -2.07
N THR A 67 -18.72 -17.65 -3.30
CA THR A 67 -18.05 -18.33 -4.43
C THR A 67 -16.57 -18.57 -4.15
N SER A 68 -15.82 -17.57 -3.64
CA SER A 68 -14.42 -17.75 -3.23
C SER A 68 -14.26 -18.82 -2.13
N VAL A 69 -15.16 -18.84 -1.14
CA VAL A 69 -15.17 -19.86 -0.07
C VAL A 69 -15.41 -21.26 -0.63
N GLN A 70 -16.23 -21.43 -1.67
CA GLN A 70 -16.42 -22.72 -2.34
C GLN A 70 -15.15 -23.27 -3.02
N TYR A 71 -14.19 -22.41 -3.38
CA TYR A 71 -12.89 -22.83 -3.93
C TYR A 71 -11.87 -23.24 -2.85
N LEU A 72 -12.16 -22.99 -1.57
CA LEU A 72 -11.26 -23.31 -0.46
C LEU A 72 -10.83 -24.80 -0.44
N PRO A 73 -11.72 -25.79 -0.62
CA PRO A 73 -11.32 -27.21 -0.66
C PRO A 73 -10.37 -27.54 -1.81
N ALA A 74 -10.53 -26.89 -2.97
CA ALA A 74 -9.62 -27.07 -4.10
C ALA A 74 -8.23 -26.52 -3.76
N LYS A 75 -8.14 -25.30 -3.20
CA LYS A 75 -6.86 -24.72 -2.80
C LYS A 75 -6.15 -25.57 -1.73
N ARG A 76 -6.88 -26.12 -0.76
CA ARG A 76 -6.34 -27.03 0.26
C ARG A 76 -5.67 -28.26 -0.35
N LYS A 77 -6.25 -28.85 -1.41
CA LYS A 77 -5.59 -29.98 -2.13
C LYS A 77 -4.24 -29.57 -2.70
N TYR A 78 -4.14 -28.40 -3.30
CA TYR A 78 -2.85 -27.88 -3.80
C TYR A 78 -1.86 -27.59 -2.68
N ILE A 79 -2.32 -27.11 -1.51
CA ILE A 79 -1.49 -26.89 -0.32
C ILE A 79 -0.95 -28.21 0.22
N ILE A 80 -1.80 -29.22 0.42
CA ILE A 80 -1.38 -30.56 0.90
C ILE A 80 -0.42 -31.21 -0.11
N ALA A 81 -0.71 -31.08 -1.41
CA ALA A 81 0.16 -31.57 -2.48
C ALA A 81 1.45 -30.74 -2.64
N LYS A 82 1.56 -29.60 -1.93
CA LYS A 82 2.69 -28.66 -1.98
C LYS A 82 2.97 -28.15 -3.39
N MET A 83 1.89 -27.96 -4.16
CA MET A 83 1.90 -27.42 -5.52
C MET A 83 1.64 -25.91 -5.55
N VAL A 84 1.75 -25.24 -4.41
CA VAL A 84 1.53 -23.80 -4.23
C VAL A 84 2.63 -23.25 -3.34
N GLU A 85 3.20 -22.12 -3.74
CA GLU A 85 4.23 -21.44 -2.95
C GLU A 85 3.65 -20.86 -1.64
N PRO A 86 4.42 -20.81 -0.54
CA PRO A 86 3.95 -20.25 0.74
C PRO A 86 3.38 -18.83 0.62
N THR A 87 3.98 -17.99 -0.23
CA THR A 87 3.53 -16.61 -0.48
C THR A 87 2.21 -16.57 -1.25
N GLU A 88 1.99 -17.52 -2.16
CA GLU A 88 0.75 -17.63 -2.94
C GLU A 88 -0.40 -18.15 -2.05
N ALA A 89 -0.14 -19.16 -1.21
CA ALA A 89 -1.12 -19.63 -0.22
C ALA A 89 -1.51 -18.51 0.75
N LEU A 90 -0.52 -17.77 1.27
CA LEU A 90 -0.74 -16.61 2.12
C LEU A 90 -1.61 -15.55 1.42
N ALA A 91 -1.32 -15.24 0.16
CA ALA A 91 -2.06 -14.25 -0.62
C ALA A 91 -3.52 -14.68 -0.83
N PHE A 92 -3.76 -15.95 -1.17
CA PHE A 92 -5.11 -16.50 -1.33
C PHE A 92 -5.96 -16.31 -0.06
N TYR A 93 -5.50 -16.83 1.09
CA TYR A 93 -6.27 -16.69 2.33
C TYR A 93 -6.52 -15.22 2.71
N THR A 94 -5.52 -14.37 2.52
CA THR A 94 -5.60 -12.96 2.92
C THR A 94 -6.53 -12.17 2.00
N ARG A 95 -6.39 -12.32 0.68
CA ARG A 95 -7.04 -11.47 -0.32
C ARG A 95 -8.40 -11.99 -0.78
N GLU A 96 -8.53 -13.31 -0.90
CA GLU A 96 -9.73 -13.92 -1.48
C GLU A 96 -10.73 -14.36 -0.41
N ILE A 97 -10.27 -14.56 0.83
CA ILE A 97 -11.11 -15.08 1.93
C ILE A 97 -11.26 -14.08 3.08
N ILE A 98 -10.16 -13.71 3.76
CA ILE A 98 -10.23 -12.91 4.98
C ILE A 98 -10.60 -11.45 4.71
N SER A 99 -9.96 -10.78 3.74
CA SER A 99 -10.25 -9.36 3.45
C SER A 99 -11.70 -9.14 3.00
N PRO A 100 -12.27 -9.92 2.05
CA PRO A 100 -13.67 -9.80 1.69
C PRO A 100 -14.63 -10.07 2.86
N ALA A 101 -14.29 -11.01 3.75
CA ALA A 101 -15.09 -11.28 4.94
C ALA A 101 -15.11 -10.08 5.90
N ILE A 102 -13.97 -9.42 6.14
CA ILE A 102 -13.90 -8.19 6.95
C ILE A 102 -14.70 -7.05 6.30
N GLU A 103 -14.65 -6.91 4.96
CA GLU A 103 -15.45 -5.91 4.25
C GLU A 103 -16.96 -6.16 4.37
N ILE A 104 -17.40 -7.43 4.32
CA ILE A 104 -18.79 -7.80 4.56
C ILE A 104 -19.18 -7.47 6.01
N VAL A 105 -18.33 -7.80 6.99
CA VAL A 105 -18.55 -7.41 8.39
C VAL A 105 -18.75 -5.90 8.51
N GLN A 106 -17.91 -5.10 7.85
CA GLN A 106 -18.04 -3.65 7.83
C GLN A 106 -19.38 -3.20 7.24
N GLU A 107 -19.75 -3.69 6.07
CA GLU A 107 -21.01 -3.31 5.41
C GLU A 107 -22.22 -3.69 6.26
N LEU A 108 -22.27 -4.92 6.76
CA LEU A 108 -23.37 -5.38 7.62
C LEU A 108 -23.45 -4.57 8.93
N SER A 109 -22.30 -4.21 9.51
CA SER A 109 -22.26 -3.43 10.75
C SER A 109 -22.70 -1.98 10.53
N VAL A 110 -22.32 -1.37 9.40
CA VAL A 110 -22.68 0.02 9.05
C VAL A 110 -24.15 0.14 8.64
N PHE A 111 -24.70 -0.86 7.96
CA PHE A 111 -26.08 -0.84 7.48
C PHE A 111 -27.12 -1.25 8.53
N ASP A 112 -26.71 -1.79 9.68
CA ASP A 112 -27.63 -2.04 10.78
C ASP A 112 -27.89 -0.74 11.57
N PRO A 113 -29.09 -0.14 11.48
CA PRO A 113 -29.39 1.13 12.15
C PRO A 113 -29.40 1.04 13.68
N ALA A 114 -29.41 -0.16 14.25
CA ALA A 114 -29.30 -0.35 15.71
C ALA A 114 -27.87 -0.16 16.22
N ASN A 115 -26.87 -0.20 15.34
CA ASN A 115 -25.47 -0.07 15.71
C ASN A 115 -25.04 1.38 15.90
N ASN A 116 -24.14 1.61 16.86
CA ASN A 116 -23.51 2.91 17.04
C ASN A 116 -22.34 3.09 16.03
N PRO A 117 -22.34 4.13 15.18
CA PRO A 117 -21.29 4.32 14.16
C PRO A 117 -19.86 4.41 14.71
N THR A 118 -19.68 4.98 15.91
CA THR A 118 -18.37 5.09 16.56
C THR A 118 -17.88 3.72 17.02
N LYS A 119 -18.77 2.93 17.64
CA LYS A 119 -18.45 1.56 18.05
C LYS A 119 -18.18 0.66 16.85
N VAL A 120 -18.94 0.81 15.77
CA VAL A 120 -18.65 0.13 14.49
C VAL A 120 -17.27 0.54 13.98
N SER A 121 -16.94 1.83 13.94
CA SER A 121 -15.62 2.28 13.52
C SER A 121 -14.49 1.71 14.39
N ALA A 122 -14.67 1.69 15.71
CA ALA A 122 -13.74 1.03 16.63
C ALA A 122 -13.59 -0.46 16.29
N PHE A 123 -14.70 -1.18 16.12
CA PHE A 123 -14.72 -2.60 15.78
C PHE A 123 -14.02 -2.91 14.45
N ILE A 124 -14.23 -2.10 13.41
CA ILE A 124 -13.54 -2.30 12.12
C ILE A 124 -12.03 -2.06 12.25
N ASN A 125 -11.61 -1.03 12.99
CA ASN A 125 -10.18 -0.83 13.29
C ASN A 125 -9.61 -2.01 14.10
N PHE A 126 -10.38 -2.58 15.03
CA PHE A 126 -10.00 -3.75 15.79
C PHE A 126 -9.79 -4.99 14.91
N LEU A 127 -10.71 -5.26 13.97
CA LEU A 127 -10.57 -6.39 13.04
C LEU A 127 -9.34 -6.25 12.14
N HIS A 128 -9.06 -5.04 11.66
CA HIS A 128 -7.85 -4.78 10.88
C HIS A 128 -6.58 -4.91 11.73
N TRP A 129 -6.60 -4.45 12.99
CA TRP A 129 -5.52 -4.67 13.93
C TRP A 129 -5.24 -6.17 14.13
N LYS A 130 -6.28 -6.95 14.46
CA LYS A 130 -6.20 -8.42 14.61
C LYS A 130 -5.66 -9.08 13.34
N GLU A 131 -6.12 -8.63 12.17
CA GLU A 131 -5.64 -9.18 10.90
C GLU A 131 -4.15 -8.89 10.66
N ARG A 132 -3.62 -7.73 11.05
CA ARG A 132 -2.18 -7.45 11.00
C ARG A 132 -1.38 -8.32 11.94
N VAL A 133 -1.89 -8.62 13.14
CA VAL A 133 -1.29 -9.62 14.05
C VAL A 133 -1.29 -11.01 13.39
N GLY A 134 -2.38 -11.38 12.72
CA GLY A 134 -2.48 -12.66 12.00
C GLY A 134 -1.53 -12.78 10.80
N LEU A 135 -1.27 -11.68 10.09
CA LEU A 135 -0.29 -11.62 9.00
C LEU A 135 1.14 -11.68 9.53
N GLU A 136 1.43 -10.94 10.60
CA GLU A 136 2.70 -11.01 11.30
C GLU A 136 3.02 -12.43 11.77
N ARG A 137 2.02 -13.14 12.33
CA ARG A 137 2.14 -14.57 12.64
C ARG A 137 2.58 -15.38 11.42
N ALA A 138 1.84 -15.30 10.32
CA ALA A 138 2.03 -16.18 9.16
C ALA A 138 3.29 -15.86 8.35
N ILE A 139 3.74 -14.60 8.34
CA ILE A 139 4.98 -14.18 7.65
C ILE A 139 6.18 -14.44 8.54
N GLY A 140 6.09 -14.15 9.83
CA GLY A 140 7.20 -14.38 10.76
C GLY A 140 7.58 -15.85 10.86
N THR A 141 6.62 -16.78 10.72
CA THR A 141 6.95 -18.21 10.61
C THR A 141 7.80 -18.55 9.41
N GLN A 142 7.94 -17.72 8.39
CA GLN A 142 8.85 -17.98 7.27
C GLN A 142 10.29 -17.53 7.59
N LEU A 143 10.45 -16.57 8.50
CA LEU A 143 11.69 -15.80 8.68
C LEU A 143 12.57 -16.29 9.82
N VAL A 144 11.97 -17.01 10.77
CA VAL A 144 12.71 -17.69 11.82
C VAL A 144 13.76 -18.62 11.18
N ASP A 145 15.02 -18.58 11.63
CA ASP A 145 16.17 -19.34 11.09
C ASP A 145 16.77 -18.88 9.74
N MET A 146 16.25 -17.81 9.11
CA MET A 146 16.92 -17.22 7.93
C MET A 146 18.18 -16.43 8.32
N ASP A 147 19.15 -16.30 7.40
CA ASP A 147 20.26 -15.36 7.58
C ASP A 147 19.76 -13.92 7.38
N TRP A 148 19.65 -13.18 8.48
CA TRP A 148 19.15 -11.80 8.53
C TRP A 148 20.09 -10.78 7.87
N SER A 149 21.29 -11.16 7.43
CA SER A 149 22.22 -10.27 6.76
C SER A 149 21.83 -9.91 5.33
N ASN A 150 20.91 -10.66 4.69
CA ASN A 150 20.54 -10.49 3.28
C ASN A 150 19.01 -10.38 3.03
N THR A 151 18.22 -10.04 4.05
CA THR A 151 16.74 -10.05 4.02
C THR A 151 16.09 -8.65 4.12
N ALA A 152 16.74 -7.62 3.57
CA ALA A 152 16.28 -6.23 3.66
C ALA A 152 14.82 -6.03 3.20
N SER A 153 14.39 -6.70 2.12
CA SER A 153 13.01 -6.59 1.62
C SER A 153 11.96 -7.18 2.57
N PHE A 154 12.25 -8.30 3.24
CA PHE A 154 11.33 -8.98 4.14
C PHE A 154 11.28 -8.36 5.54
N LYS A 155 12.40 -7.84 6.03
CA LYS A 155 12.45 -7.03 7.24
C LYS A 155 11.55 -5.80 7.10
N ASN A 156 11.68 -5.08 5.99
CA ASN A 156 10.83 -3.93 5.68
C ASN A 156 9.35 -4.31 5.67
N ARG A 157 9.01 -5.52 5.19
CA ARG A 157 7.63 -6.03 5.19
C ARG A 157 7.09 -6.26 6.60
N LEU A 158 7.86 -6.86 7.50
CA LEU A 158 7.45 -7.02 8.90
C LEU A 158 7.35 -5.67 9.61
N GLU A 159 8.33 -4.78 9.44
CA GLU A 159 8.29 -3.42 10.01
C GLU A 159 7.05 -2.64 9.52
N TYR A 160 6.69 -2.79 8.25
CA TYR A 160 5.47 -2.22 7.69
C TYR A 160 4.21 -2.80 8.36
N ILE A 161 4.11 -4.13 8.48
CA ILE A 161 2.96 -4.79 9.13
C ILE A 161 2.84 -4.36 10.59
N ILE A 162 3.95 -4.29 11.33
CA ILE A 162 3.99 -3.82 12.71
C ILE A 162 3.54 -2.35 12.80
N SER A 163 3.98 -1.51 11.87
CA SER A 163 3.58 -0.10 11.81
C SER A 163 2.08 0.06 11.54
N GLU A 164 1.52 -0.74 10.62
CA GLU A 164 0.08 -0.79 10.38
C GLU A 164 -0.69 -1.32 11.59
N GLN A 165 -0.16 -2.36 12.26
CA GLN A 165 -0.73 -2.92 13.49
C GLN A 165 -0.89 -1.82 14.55
N GLN A 166 0.18 -1.08 14.86
CA GLN A 166 0.14 0.01 15.83
C GLN A 166 -0.78 1.16 15.39
N ALA A 167 -0.95 1.40 14.09
CA ALA A 167 -1.86 2.43 13.58
C ALA A 167 -3.33 2.06 13.82
N TYR A 168 -3.72 0.83 13.47
CA TYR A 168 -5.07 0.33 13.71
C TYR A 168 -5.38 0.22 15.20
N GLU A 169 -4.43 -0.24 16.02
CA GLU A 169 -4.56 -0.28 17.48
C GLU A 169 -4.84 1.10 18.07
N ARG A 170 -4.07 2.13 17.68
CA ARG A 170 -4.29 3.51 18.14
C ARG A 170 -5.66 4.04 17.73
N MET A 171 -6.07 3.80 16.48
CA MET A 171 -7.38 4.27 15.99
C MET A 171 -8.51 3.56 16.72
N PHE A 172 -8.41 2.25 16.93
CA PHE A 172 -9.35 1.48 17.73
C PHE A 172 -9.44 2.01 19.16
N LEU A 173 -8.31 2.16 19.87
CA LEU A 173 -8.30 2.64 21.25
C LEU A 173 -8.84 4.08 21.40
N ALA A 174 -8.70 4.92 20.37
CA ALA A 174 -9.26 6.26 20.36
C ALA A 174 -10.80 6.28 20.27
N LEU A 175 -11.40 5.21 19.73
CA LEU A 175 -12.85 5.11 19.47
C LEU A 175 -13.55 4.11 20.40
N ALA A 176 -12.81 3.19 21.01
CA ALA A 176 -13.34 2.16 21.91
C ALA A 176 -13.86 2.78 23.22
N ASP A 177 -14.86 2.13 23.83
CA ASP A 177 -15.36 2.54 25.15
C ASP A 177 -14.35 2.25 26.28
N GLU A 178 -14.57 2.85 27.44
CA GLU A 178 -13.65 2.76 28.59
C GLU A 178 -13.46 1.32 29.09
N ARG A 179 -14.51 0.48 29.00
CA ARG A 179 -14.45 -0.92 29.43
C ARG A 179 -13.51 -1.71 28.51
N ILE A 180 -13.66 -1.56 27.20
CA ILE A 180 -12.82 -2.21 26.20
C ILE A 180 -11.38 -1.68 26.24
N GLN A 181 -11.19 -0.35 26.37
CA GLN A 181 -9.86 0.23 26.55
C GLN A 181 -9.15 -0.35 27.78
N THR A 182 -9.86 -0.50 28.89
CA THR A 182 -9.31 -1.06 30.14
C THR A 182 -8.95 -2.53 29.96
N ALA A 183 -9.78 -3.32 29.27
CA ALA A 183 -9.47 -4.71 28.96
C ALA A 183 -8.17 -4.84 28.14
N ILE A 184 -7.98 -4.00 27.13
CA ILE A 184 -6.76 -4.00 26.31
C ILE A 184 -5.54 -3.54 27.09
N ARG A 185 -5.66 -2.45 27.88
CA ARG A 185 -4.55 -2.00 28.75
C ARG A 185 -4.14 -3.08 29.76
N ASN A 186 -5.11 -3.83 30.29
CA ASN A 186 -4.83 -4.95 31.18
C ASN A 186 -4.04 -6.06 30.46
N LEU A 187 -4.43 -6.41 29.23
CA LEU A 187 -3.66 -7.34 28.41
C LEU A 187 -2.23 -6.82 28.15
N GLN A 188 -2.08 -5.56 27.71
CA GLN A 188 -0.78 -4.95 27.43
C GLN A 188 0.16 -4.93 28.65
N ASN A 189 -0.38 -4.64 29.84
CA ASN A 189 0.43 -4.46 31.05
C ASN A 189 0.70 -5.76 31.82
N ASN A 190 -0.31 -6.64 31.89
CA ASN A 190 -0.30 -7.78 32.82
C ASN A 190 -0.24 -9.14 32.13
N ASN A 191 -0.47 -9.23 30.81
CA ASN A 191 -0.38 -10.48 30.08
C ASN A 191 1.02 -10.67 29.47
N ASN A 192 1.67 -11.78 29.81
CA ASN A 192 3.03 -12.10 29.36
C ASN A 192 3.15 -12.28 27.83
N ILE A 193 2.11 -12.82 27.18
CA ILE A 193 2.07 -13.02 25.72
C ILE A 193 2.06 -11.66 25.01
N PHE A 194 1.18 -10.74 25.43
CA PHE A 194 1.11 -9.40 24.85
C PHE A 194 2.43 -8.64 25.02
N ARG A 195 2.99 -8.65 26.23
CA ARG A 195 4.28 -8.03 26.50
C ARG A 195 5.40 -8.58 25.62
N LYS A 196 5.50 -9.91 25.50
CA LYS A 196 6.55 -10.55 24.71
C LYS A 196 6.43 -10.23 23.22
N VAL A 197 5.21 -10.20 22.67
CA VAL A 197 5.00 -9.77 21.28
C VAL A 197 5.34 -8.29 21.10
N GLU A 198 4.94 -7.42 22.03
CA GLU A 198 5.27 -6.00 21.93
C GLU A 198 6.78 -5.74 22.04
N GLU A 199 7.48 -6.48 22.90
CA GLU A 199 8.95 -6.43 22.99
C GLU A 199 9.61 -6.85 21.66
N ILE A 200 9.12 -7.91 21.00
CA ILE A 200 9.58 -8.31 19.65
C ILE A 200 9.35 -7.16 18.66
N ASN A 201 8.14 -6.59 18.64
CA ASN A 201 7.74 -5.57 17.67
C ASN A 201 8.54 -4.27 17.84
N GLN A 202 8.75 -3.83 19.08
CA GLN A 202 9.56 -2.65 19.41
C GLN A 202 11.02 -2.82 19.02
N ASN A 203 11.58 -4.01 19.20
CA ASN A 203 12.97 -4.29 18.83
C ASN A 203 13.15 -4.30 17.30
N MET A 204 12.20 -4.90 16.58
CA MET A 204 12.16 -4.89 15.11
C MET A 204 12.17 -3.46 14.56
N LEU A 205 11.29 -2.59 15.06
CA LEU A 205 11.21 -1.18 14.62
C LEU A 205 12.48 -0.36 14.95
N LYS A 206 13.25 -0.74 15.99
CA LYS A 206 14.48 -0.05 16.39
C LYS A 206 15.72 -0.53 15.63
N ASN A 207 15.54 -1.31 14.56
CA ASN A 207 16.60 -1.91 13.76
C ASN A 207 17.55 -2.83 14.57
N LYS A 208 17.19 -3.15 15.82
CA LYS A 208 17.89 -4.10 16.67
C LYS A 208 17.16 -5.42 16.51
N VAL A 209 17.59 -6.28 15.59
CA VAL A 209 17.10 -7.68 15.62
C VAL A 209 17.56 -8.25 16.96
N PRO A 210 16.67 -8.43 17.94
CA PRO A 210 17.11 -8.83 19.26
C PRO A 210 17.65 -10.25 19.17
N SER A 211 18.63 -10.59 20.01
CA SER A 211 19.15 -11.96 20.15
C SER A 211 18.03 -13.00 20.27
N ASP A 212 16.93 -12.60 20.92
CA ASP A 212 15.80 -13.44 21.26
C ASP A 212 14.96 -13.85 20.04
N VAL A 213 14.91 -13.00 18.99
CA VAL A 213 14.26 -13.32 17.71
C VAL A 213 15.15 -14.23 16.86
N LYS A 214 16.47 -14.24 17.08
CA LYS A 214 17.37 -15.22 16.44
C LYS A 214 17.25 -16.62 17.05
N SER A 215 16.71 -16.74 18.27
CA SER A 215 16.60 -18.01 19.00
C SER A 215 15.19 -18.60 19.05
N ILE A 216 14.15 -17.82 18.74
CA ILE A 216 12.78 -18.33 18.68
C ILE A 216 12.65 -19.25 17.46
N THR A 217 12.04 -20.42 17.59
CA THR A 217 11.73 -21.33 16.48
C THR A 217 10.43 -20.94 15.78
N ALA A 218 10.21 -21.41 14.53
CA ALA A 218 9.01 -21.07 13.77
C ALA A 218 7.74 -21.52 14.49
N LYS A 219 7.80 -22.67 15.16
CA LYS A 219 6.72 -23.20 15.99
C LYS A 219 6.47 -22.33 17.22
N GLU A 220 7.51 -21.86 17.93
CA GLU A 220 7.35 -20.96 19.07
C GLU A 220 6.78 -19.60 18.67
N TRP A 221 7.24 -19.03 17.55
CA TRP A 221 6.67 -17.81 16.96
C TRP A 221 5.18 -18.00 16.68
N PHE A 222 4.84 -19.07 15.96
CA PHE A 222 3.46 -19.39 15.64
C PHE A 222 2.58 -19.51 16.88
N ASN A 223 3.04 -20.25 17.89
CA ASN A 223 2.29 -20.47 19.12
C ASN A 223 2.11 -19.16 19.91
N LEU A 224 3.17 -18.34 20.00
CA LEU A 224 3.13 -17.05 20.70
C LEU A 224 2.08 -16.11 20.08
N PHE A 225 2.13 -15.95 18.75
CA PHE A 225 1.18 -15.09 18.06
C PHE A 225 -0.23 -15.69 18.00
N THR A 226 -0.36 -17.03 17.98
CA THR A 226 -1.67 -17.68 18.09
C THR A 226 -2.30 -17.40 19.46
N ALA A 227 -1.52 -17.45 20.54
CA ALA A 227 -2.02 -17.08 21.87
C ALA A 227 -2.46 -15.61 21.94
N LYS A 228 -1.72 -14.67 21.31
CA LYS A 228 -2.15 -13.26 21.21
C LYS A 228 -3.46 -13.13 20.42
N MET A 229 -3.58 -13.83 19.30
CA MET A 229 -4.78 -13.83 18.46
C MET A 229 -6.01 -14.40 19.19
N ASP A 230 -5.84 -15.46 19.98
CA ASP A 230 -6.93 -16.06 20.76
C ASP A 230 -7.41 -15.10 21.86
N LEU A 231 -6.50 -14.40 22.54
CA LEU A 231 -6.85 -13.33 23.50
C LEU A 231 -7.55 -12.14 22.83
N LEU A 232 -7.11 -11.73 21.63
CA LEU A 232 -7.80 -10.69 20.86
C LEU A 232 -9.20 -11.15 20.45
N TYR A 233 -9.39 -12.42 20.10
CA TYR A 233 -10.70 -12.96 19.76
C TYR A 233 -11.68 -12.93 20.95
N GLU A 234 -11.21 -13.12 22.19
CA GLU A 234 -12.05 -12.92 23.38
C GLU A 234 -12.52 -11.47 23.53
N VAL A 235 -11.65 -10.50 23.22
CA VAL A 235 -12.01 -9.07 23.21
C VAL A 235 -12.99 -8.77 22.09
N GLU A 236 -12.79 -9.34 20.91
CA GLU A 236 -13.68 -9.20 19.75
C GLU A 236 -15.13 -9.53 20.08
N ARG A 237 -15.36 -10.68 20.72
CA ARG A 237 -16.68 -11.11 21.16
C ARG A 237 -17.32 -10.11 22.11
N SER A 238 -16.52 -9.53 23.01
CA SER A 238 -16.99 -8.48 23.93
C SER A 238 -17.36 -7.18 23.21
N ILE A 239 -16.69 -6.86 22.10
CA ILE A 239 -17.01 -5.69 21.26
C ILE A 239 -18.31 -5.95 20.48
N GLU A 240 -18.44 -7.13 19.86
CA GLU A 240 -19.60 -7.54 19.07
C GLU A 240 -20.91 -7.45 19.87
N GLU A 241 -20.90 -7.96 21.12
CA GLU A 241 -22.05 -7.93 22.03
C GLU A 241 -22.50 -6.50 22.38
N ASN A 242 -21.62 -5.51 22.20
CA ASN A 242 -21.83 -4.13 22.64
C ASN A 242 -21.96 -3.14 21.48
N LEU A 243 -22.16 -3.61 20.24
CA LEU A 243 -22.36 -2.75 19.07
C LEU A 243 -23.67 -1.94 19.14
N THR A 244 -24.69 -2.45 19.84
CA THR A 244 -26.01 -1.84 19.98
C THR A 244 -26.21 -1.17 21.36
N SER A 245 -27.09 -0.16 21.43
CA SER A 245 -27.58 0.56 22.64
C SER A 245 -26.75 1.73 23.22
N SER A 246 -27.33 2.35 24.26
CA SER A 246 -27.86 3.73 24.31
C SER A 246 -27.18 4.63 25.34
N GLU A 247 -26.05 5.23 25.00
CA GLU A 247 -25.62 6.46 25.68
C GLU A 247 -25.81 7.63 24.72
N PRO A 248 -26.69 8.60 25.04
CA PRO A 248 -26.61 9.90 24.41
C PRO A 248 -25.22 10.45 24.70
N LEU A 249 -24.66 11.17 23.73
CA LEU A 249 -23.51 12.03 23.93
C LEU A 249 -23.69 12.79 25.26
N LYS A 250 -22.92 12.41 26.30
CA LYS A 250 -22.21 13.49 26.98
C LYS A 250 -21.35 14.05 25.88
N SER A 251 -21.65 15.28 25.48
CA SER A 251 -20.74 16.16 24.77
C SER A 251 -19.46 16.29 25.60
N GLN A 252 -18.67 15.22 25.62
CA GLN A 252 -17.26 15.31 25.71
C GLN A 252 -16.86 15.57 24.27
N GLU A 253 -16.78 16.87 23.90
CA GLU A 253 -15.60 17.27 23.15
C GLU A 253 -14.44 16.47 23.72
N PRO A 254 -13.58 15.86 22.89
CA PRO A 254 -12.47 15.07 23.40
C PRO A 254 -11.78 15.94 24.45
N LYS A 255 -12.01 15.61 25.74
CA LYS A 255 -11.27 16.25 26.80
C LYS A 255 -9.86 15.91 26.40
N PRO A 256 -8.98 16.90 26.19
CA PRO A 256 -7.60 16.59 25.95
C PRO A 256 -7.18 15.75 27.16
N GLN A 257 -7.07 14.43 26.95
CA GLN A 257 -6.01 13.69 27.60
C GLN A 257 -4.81 14.57 27.34
N LYS A 258 -4.04 14.85 28.40
CA LYS A 258 -2.76 15.52 28.26
C LYS A 258 -1.90 14.64 27.34
N LEU A 259 -2.12 14.76 26.03
CA LEU A 259 -1.09 14.84 25.03
C LEU A 259 -0.16 15.89 25.63
N GLU A 260 0.94 15.42 26.17
CA GLU A 260 2.11 16.27 26.23
C GLU A 260 2.23 16.92 24.84
N ASN A 261 1.94 18.22 24.81
CA ASN A 261 1.91 19.13 23.68
C ASN A 261 2.50 18.55 22.37
N GLN A 262 1.65 18.04 21.49
CA GLN A 262 1.98 17.88 20.07
C GLN A 262 0.96 18.63 19.21
N THR A 263 0.77 19.91 19.50
CA THR A 263 0.20 20.91 18.57
C THR A 263 1.20 21.30 17.48
N SER A 264 2.32 20.57 17.37
CA SER A 264 3.37 20.80 16.40
C SER A 264 3.31 19.72 15.33
N LEU A 265 3.25 20.13 14.05
CA LEU A 265 3.66 19.29 12.92
C LEU A 265 4.90 18.47 13.29
N GLU A 266 4.90 17.16 13.00
CA GLU A 266 6.10 16.32 13.13
C GLU A 266 7.30 17.07 12.53
N GLY A 267 8.45 17.04 13.22
CA GLY A 267 9.60 17.88 12.86
C GLY A 267 10.06 17.73 11.40
N LEU A 268 9.96 16.51 10.86
CA LEU A 268 10.24 16.24 9.45
C LEU A 268 9.17 16.82 8.52
N VAL A 269 7.88 16.70 8.83
CA VAL A 269 6.82 17.30 7.99
C VAL A 269 6.99 18.82 7.92
N ARG A 270 7.36 19.47 9.03
CA ARG A 270 7.65 20.90 9.08
C ARG A 270 8.84 21.30 8.21
N ALA A 271 9.90 20.48 8.18
CA ALA A 271 11.08 20.72 7.34
C ALA A 271 10.75 20.67 5.83
N TYR A 272 9.68 19.96 5.45
CA TYR A 272 9.24 19.81 4.07
C TYR A 272 8.04 20.70 3.69
N LEU A 273 7.58 21.58 4.60
CA LEU A 273 6.34 22.33 4.41
C LEU A 273 6.33 23.17 3.13
N ASP A 274 7.44 23.80 2.77
CA ASP A 274 7.54 24.61 1.55
C ASP A 274 7.41 23.76 0.29
N LYS A 275 8.00 22.56 0.26
CA LYS A 275 7.82 21.61 -0.84
C LYS A 275 6.38 21.10 -0.90
N ILE A 276 5.78 20.81 0.26
CA ILE A 276 4.41 20.31 0.36
C ILE A 276 3.41 21.33 -0.20
N LYS A 277 3.58 22.62 0.09
CA LYS A 277 2.71 23.69 -0.44
C LYS A 277 2.73 23.80 -1.97
N LEU A 278 3.82 23.35 -2.61
CA LEU A 278 3.98 23.37 -4.07
C LEU A 278 3.36 22.14 -4.75
N VAL A 279 2.93 21.13 -3.99
CA VAL A 279 2.29 19.93 -4.54
C VAL A 279 0.98 20.34 -5.21
N PRO A 280 0.74 19.96 -6.47
CA PRO A 280 -0.48 20.33 -7.21
C PRO A 280 -1.78 20.00 -6.47
N LEU A 281 -1.80 18.89 -5.73
CA LEU A 281 -2.94 18.46 -4.91
C LEU A 281 -3.37 19.51 -3.87
N PHE A 282 -2.41 20.25 -3.30
CA PHE A 282 -2.66 21.22 -2.24
C PHE A 282 -2.74 22.67 -2.73
N LYS A 283 -2.74 22.88 -4.04
CA LYS A 283 -2.80 24.22 -4.64
C LYS A 283 -4.08 24.94 -4.22
N GLY A 284 -3.96 26.15 -3.69
CA GLY A 284 -5.11 26.97 -3.30
C GLY A 284 -5.74 26.62 -1.96
N LEU A 285 -5.27 25.58 -1.25
CA LEU A 285 -5.67 25.34 0.13
C LEU A 285 -5.07 26.41 1.04
N ASP A 286 -5.89 26.97 1.93
CA ASP A 286 -5.39 27.83 3.00
C ASP A 286 -4.51 27.06 4.01
N SER A 287 -3.81 27.81 4.84
CA SER A 287 -2.86 27.23 5.80
C SER A 287 -3.55 26.38 6.87
N GLU A 288 -4.80 26.68 7.20
CA GLU A 288 -5.56 25.96 8.22
C GLU A 288 -5.97 24.57 7.71
N ASN A 289 -6.61 24.52 6.54
CA ASN A 289 -6.99 23.28 5.87
C ASN A 289 -5.78 22.37 5.59
N LEU A 290 -4.66 22.96 5.15
CA LEU A 290 -3.45 22.20 4.90
C LEU A 290 -2.87 21.63 6.21
N GLN A 291 -2.78 22.43 7.28
CA GLN A 291 -2.33 21.93 8.59
C GLN A 291 -3.23 20.82 9.13
N ASP A 292 -4.53 20.93 8.87
CA ASP A 292 -5.53 19.95 9.28
C ASP A 292 -5.36 18.58 8.63
N ILE A 293 -4.79 18.54 7.42
CA ILE A 293 -4.37 17.30 6.75
C ILE A 293 -3.01 16.85 7.31
N LEU A 294 -2.06 17.77 7.40
CA LEU A 294 -0.66 17.47 7.73
C LEU A 294 -0.43 17.01 9.17
N LYS A 295 -1.34 17.31 10.11
CA LYS A 295 -1.28 16.78 11.48
C LYS A 295 -1.34 15.25 11.56
N TYR A 296 -1.87 14.60 10.53
CA TYR A 296 -1.91 13.13 10.42
C TYR A 296 -0.86 12.55 9.46
N ALA A 297 -0.10 13.43 8.80
CA ALA A 297 0.91 13.04 7.83
C ALA A 297 2.24 12.69 8.52
N ARG A 298 3.01 11.83 7.87
CA ARG A 298 4.38 11.50 8.28
C ARG A 298 5.31 11.55 7.08
N VAL A 299 6.57 11.89 7.29
CA VAL A 299 7.60 11.69 6.26
C VAL A 299 8.22 10.32 6.47
N VAL A 300 8.13 9.45 5.47
CA VAL A 300 8.76 8.13 5.47
C VAL A 300 9.89 8.10 4.45
N GLU A 301 10.99 7.45 4.81
CA GLU A 301 12.19 7.35 3.98
C GLU A 301 12.35 5.91 3.51
N HIS A 302 12.70 5.73 2.24
CA HIS A 302 13.02 4.42 1.68
C HIS A 302 14.32 4.50 0.90
N SER A 303 15.19 3.51 1.09
CA SER A 303 16.44 3.42 0.33
C SER A 303 16.19 2.97 -1.10
N LYS A 304 17.14 3.25 -2.00
CA LYS A 304 17.13 2.75 -3.38
C LYS A 304 16.84 1.23 -3.42
N GLY A 305 15.87 0.82 -4.25
CA GLY A 305 15.45 -0.57 -4.43
C GLY A 305 14.42 -1.07 -3.40
N ALA A 306 14.08 -0.30 -2.37
CA ALA A 306 13.07 -0.71 -1.41
C ALA A 306 11.66 -0.72 -2.03
N MET A 307 10.89 -1.78 -1.75
CA MET A 307 9.47 -1.83 -2.07
C MET A 307 8.71 -0.87 -1.14
N ILE A 308 7.88 -0.01 -1.74
CA ILE A 308 6.98 0.89 -1.00
C ILE A 308 5.69 0.16 -0.68
N PHE A 309 5.16 -0.57 -1.66
CA PHE A 309 4.04 -1.49 -1.51
C PHE A 309 4.04 -2.50 -2.65
N MET A 310 3.33 -3.61 -2.45
CA MET A 310 3.18 -4.67 -3.45
C MET A 310 1.74 -4.76 -3.95
N GLN A 311 1.61 -5.22 -5.20
CA GLN A 311 0.32 -5.52 -5.82
C GLN A 311 -0.47 -6.47 -4.90
N GLY A 312 -1.68 -6.05 -4.58
CA GLY A 312 -2.71 -6.72 -3.80
C GLY A 312 -2.58 -6.53 -2.28
N GLU A 313 -1.66 -5.69 -1.81
CA GLU A 313 -1.74 -5.17 -0.45
C GLU A 313 -2.87 -4.13 -0.33
N GLN A 314 -3.48 -4.02 0.85
CA GLN A 314 -4.56 -3.07 1.08
C GLN A 314 -4.00 -1.65 1.16
N ALA A 315 -4.63 -0.73 0.45
CA ALA A 315 -4.25 0.67 0.47
C ALA A 315 -4.79 1.39 1.73
N SER A 316 -3.96 1.49 2.76
CA SER A 316 -4.29 2.21 4.00
C SER A 316 -3.81 3.66 4.01
N ARG A 317 -2.86 4.00 3.12
CA ARG A 317 -2.21 5.32 3.08
C ARG A 317 -2.08 5.85 1.66
N PHE A 318 -2.16 7.17 1.57
CA PHE A 318 -1.87 7.98 0.40
C PHE A 318 -0.44 8.50 0.48
N TYR A 319 0.28 8.46 -0.64
CA TYR A 319 1.69 8.86 -0.68
C TYR A 319 1.89 9.97 -1.70
N ILE A 320 2.73 10.95 -1.33
CA ILE A 320 3.23 11.99 -2.24
C ILE A 320 4.75 11.97 -2.18
N ILE A 321 5.41 12.04 -3.35
CA ILE A 321 6.87 12.04 -3.44
C ILE A 321 7.39 13.43 -3.07
N LEU A 322 8.22 13.49 -2.02
CA LEU A 322 8.91 14.72 -1.61
C LEU A 322 10.32 14.79 -2.17
N GLU A 323 10.98 13.63 -2.31
CA GLU A 323 12.33 13.48 -2.86
C GLU A 323 12.47 12.13 -3.58
N GLY A 324 13.30 12.12 -4.63
CA GLY A 324 13.64 10.93 -5.40
C GLY A 324 12.56 10.49 -6.39
N TRP A 325 12.60 9.22 -6.77
CA TRP A 325 11.78 8.64 -7.85
C TRP A 325 11.22 7.28 -7.46
N VAL A 326 9.99 7.01 -7.90
CA VAL A 326 9.30 5.74 -7.69
C VAL A 326 8.89 5.14 -9.02
N LYS A 327 9.18 3.86 -9.25
CA LYS A 327 8.61 3.12 -10.39
C LYS A 327 7.37 2.36 -9.94
N LEU A 328 6.32 2.43 -10.76
CA LEU A 328 5.14 1.58 -10.68
C LEU A 328 5.25 0.50 -11.75
N PHE A 329 5.10 -0.77 -11.39
CA PHE A 329 5.31 -1.87 -12.32
C PHE A 329 4.42 -3.08 -12.01
N LYS A 330 4.26 -3.94 -13.00
CA LYS A 330 3.74 -5.31 -12.84
C LYS A 330 4.82 -6.31 -13.17
N GLY A 331 4.89 -7.38 -12.39
CA GLY A 331 5.78 -8.51 -12.65
C GLY A 331 5.00 -9.75 -13.06
N ASN A 332 5.60 -10.65 -13.84
CA ASN A 332 5.10 -12.01 -14.04
C ASN A 332 5.91 -13.03 -13.23
N ALA A 333 5.50 -14.30 -13.27
CA ALA A 333 6.17 -15.39 -12.54
C ALA A 333 7.61 -15.65 -13.02
N ASP A 334 7.93 -15.26 -14.26
CA ASP A 334 9.24 -15.41 -14.87
C ASP A 334 10.22 -14.28 -14.48
N GLY A 335 9.77 -13.33 -13.65
CA GLY A 335 10.58 -12.21 -13.17
C GLY A 335 10.69 -11.05 -14.16
N GLU A 336 9.92 -11.07 -15.25
CA GLU A 336 9.85 -9.94 -16.17
C GLU A 336 9.00 -8.83 -15.56
N GLU A 337 9.51 -7.60 -15.61
CA GLU A 337 8.81 -6.41 -15.15
C GLU A 337 8.33 -5.56 -16.33
N SER A 338 7.04 -5.25 -16.34
CA SER A 338 6.48 -4.19 -17.16
C SER A 338 6.37 -2.92 -16.33
N ILE A 339 7.24 -1.95 -16.64
CA ILE A 339 7.22 -0.62 -16.01
C ILE A 339 6.04 0.15 -16.58
N LEU A 340 5.09 0.52 -15.71
CA LEU A 340 3.89 1.23 -16.09
C LEU A 340 4.06 2.74 -15.99
N GLN A 341 4.71 3.20 -14.93
CA GLN A 341 4.98 4.62 -14.69
C GLN A 341 6.27 4.81 -13.89
N VAL A 342 6.90 5.97 -14.06
CA VAL A 342 7.95 6.45 -13.17
C VAL A 342 7.52 7.83 -12.67
N LEU A 343 7.40 7.96 -11.36
CA LEU A 343 6.83 9.11 -10.66
C LEU A 343 7.93 9.86 -9.90
N SER A 344 7.74 11.17 -9.79
CA SER A 344 8.72 12.15 -9.31
C SER A 344 8.17 13.10 -8.26
N VAL A 345 9.03 13.96 -7.74
CA VAL A 345 8.69 14.95 -6.70
C VAL A 345 7.44 15.74 -7.05
N GLY A 346 6.51 15.83 -6.09
CA GLY A 346 5.23 16.52 -6.23
C GLY A 346 4.10 15.64 -6.76
N GLU A 347 4.41 14.44 -7.27
CA GLU A 347 3.40 13.50 -7.72
C GLU A 347 2.90 12.63 -6.56
N SER A 348 1.59 12.40 -6.54
CA SER A 348 0.96 11.40 -5.68
C SER A 348 1.02 10.01 -6.31
N LEU A 349 0.90 8.99 -5.47
CA LEU A 349 0.80 7.60 -5.87
C LEU A 349 -0.62 7.10 -5.64
N LEU A 350 -1.14 6.37 -6.64
CA LEU A 350 -2.33 5.54 -6.54
C LEU A 350 -3.59 6.26 -6.07
N GLU A 351 -3.93 7.40 -6.67
CA GLU A 351 -5.12 8.19 -6.35
C GLU A 351 -6.40 7.34 -6.34
N THR A 352 -6.46 6.33 -7.23
CA THR A 352 -7.58 5.41 -7.35
C THR A 352 -7.94 4.72 -6.04
N VAL A 353 -6.96 4.39 -5.20
CA VAL A 353 -7.19 3.65 -3.94
C VAL A 353 -7.95 4.47 -2.90
N ILE A 354 -7.87 5.80 -3.00
CA ILE A 354 -8.64 6.72 -2.14
C ILE A 354 -10.13 6.54 -2.42
N PHE A 355 -10.51 6.32 -3.68
CA PHE A 355 -11.89 6.27 -4.14
C PHE A 355 -12.48 4.86 -4.16
N SER A 356 -11.71 3.86 -4.56
CA SER A 356 -12.24 2.49 -4.79
C SER A 356 -12.07 1.57 -3.58
N ASN A 357 -11.28 1.95 -2.57
CA ASN A 357 -10.91 1.09 -1.43
C ASN A 357 -10.40 -0.31 -1.85
N THR A 358 -9.89 -0.44 -3.08
CA THR A 358 -9.40 -1.69 -3.63
C THR A 358 -7.94 -1.90 -3.24
N PRO A 359 -7.45 -3.16 -3.21
CA PRO A 359 -6.03 -3.45 -3.08
C PRO A 359 -5.20 -2.78 -4.18
N PHE A 360 -3.90 -2.59 -3.93
CA PHE A 360 -2.98 -2.06 -4.92
C PHE A 360 -2.98 -2.93 -6.18
N THR A 361 -3.15 -2.34 -7.36
CA THR A 361 -3.19 -3.08 -8.63
C THR A 361 -1.82 -3.23 -9.29
N VAL A 362 -0.80 -2.60 -8.71
CA VAL A 362 0.58 -2.54 -9.19
C VAL A 362 1.55 -2.57 -8.00
N ASN A 363 2.81 -2.89 -8.27
CA ASN A 363 3.91 -2.76 -7.31
C ASN A 363 4.50 -1.35 -7.37
N ALA A 364 5.05 -0.85 -6.25
CA ALA A 364 5.85 0.37 -6.21
C ALA A 364 7.21 0.14 -5.58
N GLN A 365 8.27 0.61 -6.24
CA GLN A 365 9.64 0.49 -5.76
C GLN A 365 10.38 1.81 -5.87
N ALA A 366 11.16 2.13 -4.84
CA ALA A 366 12.09 3.25 -4.83
C ALA A 366 13.20 3.04 -5.87
N VAL A 367 13.37 4.00 -6.77
CA VAL A 367 14.41 3.98 -7.83
C VAL A 367 15.72 4.61 -7.34
N ASP A 368 15.61 5.53 -6.39
CA ASP A 368 16.70 6.14 -5.65
C ASP A 368 16.32 6.19 -4.17
N ASN A 369 17.15 6.76 -3.30
CA ASN A 369 16.71 7.13 -1.95
C ASN A 369 15.57 8.14 -2.08
N ILE A 370 14.43 7.81 -1.48
CA ILE A 370 13.21 8.61 -1.57
C ILE A 370 12.73 9.06 -0.20
N LYS A 371 11.98 10.16 -0.22
CA LYS A 371 11.14 10.58 0.90
C LYS A 371 9.72 10.76 0.43
N LEU A 372 8.79 10.17 1.17
CA LEU A 372 7.36 10.24 0.86
C LEU A 372 6.63 10.93 2.00
N LEU A 373 5.73 11.86 1.66
CA LEU A 373 4.68 12.27 2.57
C LEU A 373 3.61 11.18 2.58
N SER A 374 3.39 10.58 3.73
CA SER A 374 2.46 9.49 3.92
C SER A 374 1.29 9.94 4.78
N ILE A 375 0.07 9.89 4.23
CA ILE A 375 -1.16 10.39 4.86
C ILE A 375 -2.16 9.24 4.95
N PRO A 376 -2.89 9.04 6.07
CA PRO A 376 -3.95 8.02 6.11
C PRO A 376 -4.99 8.27 5.01
N ALA A 377 -5.35 7.22 4.27
CA ALA A 377 -6.30 7.34 3.16
C ALA A 377 -7.68 7.83 3.61
N THR A 378 -8.09 7.47 4.83
CA THR A 378 -9.34 7.93 5.45
C THR A 378 -9.41 9.44 5.62
N ILE A 379 -8.31 10.07 6.05
CA ILE A 379 -8.22 11.53 6.23
C ILE A 379 -8.34 12.24 4.89
N ILE A 380 -7.64 11.77 3.85
CA ILE A 380 -7.77 12.35 2.50
C ILE A 380 -9.21 12.20 2.00
N ARG A 381 -9.84 11.04 2.17
CA ARG A 381 -11.22 10.79 1.76
C ARG A 381 -12.21 11.73 2.47
N GLU A 382 -12.07 11.90 3.78
CA GLU A 382 -12.88 12.83 4.59
C GLU A 382 -12.70 14.28 4.13
N LYS A 383 -11.46 14.72 3.91
CA LYS A 383 -11.16 16.09 3.48
C LYS A 383 -11.60 16.38 2.05
N LEU A 384 -11.58 15.38 1.16
CA LEU A 384 -12.14 15.50 -0.20
C LEU A 384 -13.66 15.73 -0.18
N GLN A 385 -14.39 15.18 0.78
CA GLN A 385 -15.84 15.39 0.90
C GLN A 385 -16.20 16.79 1.41
N SER A 386 -15.31 17.41 2.19
CA SER A 386 -15.55 18.69 2.85
C SER A 386 -14.88 19.89 2.19
N ASN A 387 -13.85 19.68 1.36
CA ASN A 387 -13.08 20.75 0.71
C ASN A 387 -13.12 20.62 -0.83
N LYS A 388 -13.76 21.60 -1.48
CA LYS A 388 -13.97 21.61 -2.94
C LYS A 388 -12.68 21.79 -3.73
N ASP A 389 -11.76 22.64 -3.26
CA ASP A 389 -10.49 22.90 -3.96
C ASP A 389 -9.62 21.64 -3.96
N LEU A 390 -9.54 20.95 -2.81
CA LEU A 390 -8.85 19.66 -2.72
C LEU A 390 -9.47 18.61 -3.65
N ALA A 391 -10.81 18.55 -3.72
CA ALA A 391 -11.51 17.63 -4.62
C ALA A 391 -11.22 17.93 -6.10
N ILE A 392 -11.27 19.20 -6.51
CA ILE A 392 -10.94 19.63 -7.87
C ILE A 392 -9.47 19.33 -8.19
N ASN A 393 -8.54 19.64 -7.29
CA ASN A 393 -7.13 19.37 -7.50
C ASN A 393 -6.85 17.85 -7.65
N MET A 394 -7.53 17.02 -6.87
CA MET A 394 -7.46 15.57 -6.99
C MET A 394 -7.99 15.09 -8.34
N LEU A 395 -9.15 15.61 -8.77
CA LEU A 395 -9.72 15.30 -10.09
C LEU A 395 -8.78 15.73 -11.23
N SER A 396 -8.18 16.92 -11.14
CA SER A 396 -7.18 17.39 -12.10
C SER A 396 -5.95 16.48 -12.13
N THR A 397 -5.49 16.01 -10.96
CA THR A 397 -4.36 15.08 -10.87
C THR A 397 -4.66 13.76 -11.58
N VAL A 398 -5.85 13.19 -11.34
CA VAL A 398 -6.31 11.96 -12.01
C VAL A 398 -6.47 12.17 -13.52
N ALA A 399 -7.07 13.29 -13.95
CA ALA A 399 -7.26 13.61 -15.36
C ALA A 399 -5.92 13.75 -16.10
N ASN A 400 -4.97 14.50 -15.53
CA ASN A 400 -3.63 14.66 -16.09
C ASN A 400 -2.90 13.31 -16.19
N ARG A 401 -3.05 12.45 -15.17
CA ARG A 401 -2.45 11.10 -15.20
C ARG A 401 -3.10 10.21 -16.25
N SER A 402 -4.42 10.29 -16.44
CA SER A 402 -5.13 9.56 -17.49
C SER A 402 -4.65 9.99 -18.88
N GLN A 403 -4.49 11.30 -19.13
CA GLN A 403 -3.93 11.81 -20.38
C GLN A 403 -2.50 11.31 -20.59
N SER A 404 -1.64 11.35 -19.56
CA SER A 404 -0.27 10.85 -19.67
C SER A 404 -0.20 9.35 -19.99
N LEU A 405 -1.15 8.54 -19.52
CA LEU A 405 -1.23 7.11 -19.88
C LEU A 405 -1.66 6.91 -21.34
N ILE A 406 -2.62 7.70 -21.83
CA ILE A 406 -3.03 7.68 -23.25
C ILE A 406 -1.84 8.04 -24.15
N SER A 407 -1.13 9.12 -23.82
CA SER A 407 0.08 9.50 -24.52
C SER A 407 1.11 8.39 -24.54
N GLN A 408 1.40 7.75 -23.40
CA GLN A 408 2.35 6.64 -23.35
C GLN A 408 1.93 5.46 -24.23
N PHE A 409 0.63 5.14 -24.25
CA PHE A 409 0.11 4.12 -25.14
C PHE A 409 0.30 4.49 -26.62
N GLU A 410 0.05 5.75 -26.98
CA GLU A 410 0.32 6.28 -28.32
C GLU A 410 1.81 6.17 -28.68
N GLN A 411 2.72 6.55 -27.77
CA GLN A 411 4.17 6.41 -27.97
C GLN A 411 4.56 4.96 -28.27
N LEU A 412 4.00 3.99 -27.53
CA LEU A 412 4.31 2.57 -27.69
C LEU A 412 3.73 1.96 -28.97
N THR A 413 2.64 2.53 -29.50
CA THR A 413 1.92 1.96 -30.66
C THR A 413 2.24 2.65 -31.98
N LEU A 414 2.53 3.95 -31.97
CA LEU A 414 2.71 4.75 -33.20
C LEU A 414 4.17 5.12 -33.49
N LYS A 415 5.04 5.13 -32.48
CA LYS A 415 6.44 5.57 -32.65
C LYS A 415 7.41 4.41 -32.68
N ASN A 416 8.41 4.50 -33.57
CA ASN A 416 9.52 3.56 -33.60
C ASN A 416 10.49 3.79 -32.42
N THR A 417 11.44 2.89 -32.22
CA THR A 417 12.41 2.96 -31.12
C THR A 417 13.17 4.28 -31.04
N THR A 418 13.69 4.79 -32.17
CA THR A 418 14.41 6.07 -32.22
C THR A 418 13.52 7.24 -31.83
N GLN A 419 12.29 7.27 -32.37
CA GLN A 419 11.31 8.29 -32.04
C GLN A 419 10.92 8.28 -30.56
N ARG A 420 10.72 7.10 -29.96
CA ARG A 420 10.42 6.97 -28.52
C ARG A 420 11.55 7.51 -27.64
N VAL A 421 12.81 7.23 -27.98
CA VAL A 421 13.96 7.75 -27.24
C VAL A 421 14.08 9.27 -27.41
N GLY A 422 13.99 9.77 -28.64
CA GLY A 422 14.05 11.21 -28.90
C GLY A 422 12.92 12.00 -28.23
N TRP A 423 11.70 11.46 -28.26
CA TRP A 423 10.53 12.03 -27.57
C TRP A 423 10.76 12.11 -26.05
N PHE A 424 11.28 11.04 -25.43
CA PHE A 424 11.60 11.03 -24.01
C PHE A 424 12.66 12.06 -23.62
N LEU A 425 13.72 12.20 -24.44
CA LEU A 425 14.75 13.21 -24.21
C LEU A 425 14.20 14.63 -24.34
N LEU A 426 13.34 14.88 -25.33
CA LEU A 426 12.68 16.19 -25.49
C LEU A 426 11.74 16.49 -24.31
N LYS A 427 10.95 15.50 -23.86
CA LYS A 427 10.11 15.62 -22.66
C LYS A 427 10.94 16.05 -21.45
N LEU A 428 12.01 15.32 -21.18
CA LEU A 428 12.90 15.58 -20.04
C LEU A 428 13.59 16.95 -20.16
N PHE A 429 13.96 17.36 -21.37
CA PHE A 429 14.55 18.67 -21.65
C PHE A 429 13.56 19.81 -21.36
N LEU A 430 12.30 19.69 -21.79
CA LEU A 430 11.24 20.67 -21.54
C LEU A 430 10.90 20.76 -20.04
N GLU A 431 10.83 19.63 -19.34
CA GLU A 431 10.61 19.59 -17.87
C GLU A 431 11.73 20.29 -17.09
N LYS A 432 12.93 20.40 -17.65
CA LYS A 432 14.08 21.16 -17.09
C LYS A 432 14.14 22.61 -17.57
N GLY A 433 13.11 23.10 -18.24
CA GLY A 433 12.98 24.48 -18.69
C GLY A 433 13.48 24.76 -20.12
N GLY A 434 13.99 23.74 -20.83
CA GLY A 434 14.26 23.84 -22.27
C GLY A 434 15.39 24.79 -22.68
N VAL A 435 16.37 25.02 -21.80
CA VAL A 435 17.50 25.94 -22.03
C VAL A 435 18.89 25.32 -21.85
N ASN A 436 19.02 24.23 -21.07
CA ASN A 436 20.33 23.67 -20.75
C ASN A 436 20.84 22.73 -21.85
N THR A 437 22.05 22.97 -22.35
CA THR A 437 22.71 22.08 -23.32
C THR A 437 23.06 20.71 -22.73
N ASN A 438 23.03 20.56 -21.41
CA ASN A 438 23.36 19.32 -20.73
C ASN A 438 22.13 18.78 -19.99
N LEU A 439 21.76 17.54 -20.30
CA LEU A 439 20.61 16.85 -19.73
C LEU A 439 21.07 15.57 -19.05
N LYS A 440 20.91 15.51 -17.73
CA LYS A 440 21.24 14.30 -16.96
C LYS A 440 20.04 13.36 -16.96
N LEU A 441 20.27 12.09 -17.33
CA LEU A 441 19.26 11.05 -17.21
C LEU A 441 18.86 10.87 -15.73
N PRO A 442 17.56 10.82 -15.43
CA PRO A 442 17.06 10.87 -14.05
C PRO A 442 17.30 9.57 -13.27
N TYR A 443 17.53 8.45 -13.95
CA TYR A 443 17.71 7.12 -13.37
C TYR A 443 18.41 6.15 -14.34
N ASP A 444 18.60 4.89 -13.91
CA ASP A 444 19.36 3.87 -14.65
C ASP A 444 18.77 3.62 -16.05
N LYS A 445 19.64 3.45 -17.05
CA LYS A 445 19.25 3.25 -18.46
C LYS A 445 18.31 2.06 -18.66
N ALA A 446 18.47 1.00 -17.86
CA ALA A 446 17.58 -0.16 -17.90
C ALA A 446 16.15 0.19 -17.51
N LEU A 447 15.96 1.08 -16.53
CA LEU A 447 14.63 1.54 -16.13
C LEU A 447 14.00 2.43 -17.21
N ILE A 448 14.80 3.29 -17.86
CA ILE A 448 14.32 4.09 -19.01
C ILE A 448 13.91 3.16 -20.17
N ALA A 449 14.74 2.15 -20.47
CA ALA A 449 14.44 1.18 -21.52
C ALA A 449 13.11 0.45 -21.24
N GLY A 450 12.93 -0.04 -20.01
CA GLY A 450 11.68 -0.68 -19.57
C GLY A 450 10.47 0.25 -19.68
N TYR A 451 10.60 1.51 -19.24
CA TYR A 451 9.57 2.54 -19.38
C TYR A 451 9.21 2.81 -20.85
N LEU A 452 10.20 2.78 -21.75
CA LEU A 452 10.00 2.97 -23.18
C LEU A 452 9.61 1.68 -23.92
N GLY A 453 9.36 0.58 -23.21
CA GLY A 453 8.96 -0.69 -23.81
C GLY A 453 10.02 -1.24 -24.78
N MET A 454 11.29 -1.22 -24.39
CA MET A 454 12.41 -1.77 -25.15
C MET A 454 13.47 -2.39 -24.25
N GLN A 455 14.30 -3.26 -24.82
CA GLN A 455 15.41 -3.89 -24.10
C GLN A 455 16.55 -2.88 -23.82
N PRO A 456 17.28 -2.99 -22.70
CA PRO A 456 18.38 -2.08 -22.34
C PRO A 456 19.47 -1.93 -23.43
N GLU A 457 19.78 -3.01 -24.14
CA GLU A 457 20.74 -3.04 -25.26
C GLU A 457 20.21 -2.26 -26.46
N THR A 458 18.91 -2.35 -26.71
CA THR A 458 18.24 -1.59 -27.78
C THR A 458 18.19 -0.10 -27.46
N PHE A 459 17.90 0.26 -26.21
CA PHE A 459 17.96 1.65 -25.75
C PHE A 459 19.38 2.22 -25.87
N SER A 460 20.39 1.46 -25.42
CA SER A 460 21.79 1.90 -25.47
C SER A 460 22.29 2.10 -26.92
N ARG A 461 21.96 1.18 -27.83
CA ARG A 461 22.26 1.32 -29.27
C ARG A 461 21.57 2.53 -29.89
N THR A 462 20.31 2.75 -29.54
CA THR A 462 19.53 3.89 -30.06
C THR A 462 20.11 5.22 -29.58
N LEU A 463 20.45 5.33 -28.29
CA LEU A 463 21.12 6.51 -27.74
C LEU A 463 22.44 6.82 -28.48
N GLN A 464 23.20 5.79 -28.85
CA GLN A 464 24.46 5.98 -29.56
C GLN A 464 24.25 6.42 -31.02
N ALA A 465 23.20 5.89 -31.68
CA ALA A 465 22.82 6.31 -33.03
C ALA A 465 22.32 7.76 -33.08
N LEU A 466 21.71 8.28 -32.00
CA LEU A 466 21.29 9.69 -31.91
C LEU A 466 22.46 10.69 -31.97
N LYS A 467 23.71 10.23 -31.82
CA LYS A 467 24.90 11.07 -32.02
C LYS A 467 24.99 11.65 -33.44
N GLU A 468 24.57 10.87 -34.46
CA GLU A 468 24.51 11.34 -35.84
C GLU A 468 23.45 12.44 -36.05
N HIS A 469 22.48 12.52 -35.14
CA HIS A 469 21.43 13.53 -35.12
C HIS A 469 21.74 14.73 -34.20
N GLY A 470 23.01 14.87 -33.76
CA GLY A 470 23.44 16.00 -32.93
C GLY A 470 23.13 15.85 -31.43
N ILE A 471 22.83 14.64 -30.96
CA ILE A 471 22.57 14.33 -29.54
C ILE A 471 23.71 13.44 -29.03
N ASP A 472 24.68 14.03 -28.34
CA ASP A 472 25.84 13.28 -27.83
C ASP A 472 25.54 12.70 -26.44
N VAL A 473 26.06 11.50 -26.17
CA VAL A 473 25.75 10.74 -24.96
C VAL A 473 27.04 10.29 -24.29
N ASP A 474 27.31 10.81 -23.10
CA ASP A 474 28.39 10.37 -22.23
C ASP A 474 27.82 9.80 -20.92
N ARG A 475 27.89 8.48 -20.77
CA ARG A 475 27.33 7.74 -19.61
C ARG A 475 25.86 8.12 -19.39
N ASN A 476 25.56 8.91 -18.36
CA ASN A 476 24.20 9.37 -18.00
C ASN A 476 23.98 10.86 -18.31
N LEU A 477 24.92 11.51 -19.00
CA LEU A 477 24.83 12.89 -19.44
C LEU A 477 24.58 12.91 -20.95
N ILE A 478 23.53 13.61 -21.34
CA ILE A 478 23.22 13.91 -22.73
C ILE A 478 23.70 15.34 -22.98
N ASN A 479 24.60 15.51 -23.94
CA ASN A 479 25.08 16.80 -24.39
C ASN A 479 24.35 17.14 -25.70
N LEU A 480 23.80 18.34 -25.75
CA LEU A 480 23.04 18.89 -26.87
C LEU A 480 23.82 20.10 -27.41
N PRO A 481 24.80 19.90 -28.31
CA PRO A 481 25.47 21.00 -29.01
C PRO A 481 24.49 21.91 -29.74
N ASP A 482 23.42 21.32 -30.27
CA ASP A 482 22.24 22.01 -30.76
C ASP A 482 21.02 21.62 -29.93
N ILE A 483 20.47 22.58 -29.17
CA ILE A 483 19.27 22.37 -28.35
C ILE A 483 18.02 22.09 -29.18
N PHE A 484 18.03 22.43 -30.48
CA PHE A 484 16.92 22.20 -31.39
C PHE A 484 16.94 20.81 -32.04
N ALA A 485 18.02 20.04 -31.90
CA ALA A 485 18.11 18.67 -32.43
C ALA A 485 16.97 17.76 -31.93
N LEU A 486 16.53 17.97 -30.69
CA LEU A 486 15.41 17.24 -30.10
C LEU A 486 14.04 17.60 -30.69
N CYS A 487 13.89 18.77 -31.32
CA CYS A 487 12.61 19.23 -31.88
C CYS A 487 12.10 18.36 -33.04
N ASN A 488 12.97 17.56 -33.67
CA ASN A 488 12.58 16.57 -34.68
C ASN A 488 11.71 15.44 -34.11
N TYR A 489 11.66 15.28 -32.79
CA TYR A 489 10.86 14.27 -32.10
C TYR A 489 9.64 14.86 -31.37
N CYS A 490 9.34 16.13 -31.63
CA CYS A 490 8.20 16.83 -31.04
C CYS A 490 6.87 16.37 -31.65
N ASP A 491 5.81 16.48 -30.88
CA ASP A 491 4.42 16.23 -31.27
C ASP A 491 3.48 17.23 -30.58
N ALA A 492 2.17 17.10 -30.81
CA ALA A 492 1.15 17.99 -30.26
C ALA A 492 1.21 18.06 -28.72
N GLU A 493 1.56 16.95 -28.04
CA GLU A 493 1.70 16.95 -26.59
C GLU A 493 2.92 17.76 -26.14
N LEU A 494 4.10 17.48 -26.69
CA LEU A 494 5.32 18.17 -26.26
C LEU A 494 5.31 19.65 -26.64
N SER A 495 4.72 19.99 -27.79
CA SER A 495 4.57 21.38 -28.21
C SER A 495 3.68 22.18 -27.25
N SER A 496 2.62 21.58 -26.70
CA SER A 496 1.77 22.23 -25.67
C SER A 496 2.53 22.62 -24.39
N LYS A 497 3.68 21.97 -24.13
CA LYS A 497 4.56 22.22 -22.97
C LYS A 497 5.76 23.11 -23.31
N CYS A 498 5.89 23.52 -24.56
CA CYS A 498 7.01 24.31 -25.06
C CYS A 498 6.60 25.79 -25.20
N ASN A 499 7.36 26.69 -24.57
CA ASN A 499 7.12 28.13 -24.65
C ASN A 499 7.46 28.75 -26.02
N LYS A 500 8.13 28.01 -26.91
CA LYS A 500 8.47 28.44 -28.28
C LYS A 500 7.46 27.93 -29.32
N ALA A 501 6.57 27.00 -28.97
CA ALA A 501 5.61 26.43 -29.91
C ALA A 501 4.71 27.52 -30.52
N GLY A 502 4.52 27.48 -31.83
CA GLY A 502 3.70 28.47 -32.56
C GLY A 502 4.32 29.86 -32.68
N THR A 503 5.57 30.05 -32.26
CA THR A 503 6.33 31.31 -32.43
C THR A 503 7.35 31.18 -33.57
N ASP A 504 7.86 32.30 -34.08
CA ASP A 504 8.94 32.33 -35.09
C ASP A 504 10.25 31.69 -34.59
N ALA A 505 10.39 31.48 -33.27
CA ALA A 505 11.52 30.79 -32.66
C ALA A 505 11.37 29.26 -32.63
N CYS A 506 10.26 28.70 -33.14
CA CYS A 506 10.05 27.26 -33.24
C CYS A 506 10.73 26.70 -34.49
N PRO A 507 11.72 25.80 -34.37
CA PRO A 507 12.39 25.20 -35.54
C PRO A 507 11.53 24.14 -36.25
N ASN A 508 10.43 23.70 -35.63
CA ASN A 508 9.53 22.69 -36.19
C ASN A 508 8.07 23.19 -36.09
N PRO A 509 7.55 23.87 -37.11
CA PRO A 509 6.17 24.38 -37.10
C PRO A 509 5.12 23.27 -37.31
N ASP A 510 5.52 22.10 -37.84
CA ASP A 510 4.62 20.98 -38.13
C ASP A 510 4.23 20.15 -36.90
N CYS A 511 4.77 20.47 -35.71
CA CYS A 511 4.45 19.78 -34.44
C CYS A 511 2.98 19.89 -34.01
N LEU A 512 2.21 20.79 -34.63
CA LEU A 512 0.84 21.11 -34.27
C LEU A 512 -0.21 20.28 -35.04
N ASN A 513 0.21 19.50 -36.04
CA ASN A 513 -0.66 18.72 -36.93
C ASN A 513 -0.75 17.25 -36.56
#